data_AF-F3C659-F1
#
_entry.id   AF-F3C659-F1
#
_cell.length_a   1.000
_cell.length_b   1.000
_cell.length_c   1.000
_cell.angle_alpha   90.00
_cell.angle_beta   90.00
_cell.angle_gamma   90.00
#
_symmetry.space_group_name_H-M   'P 1'
#
loop_
_entity.id
_entity.type
_entity.pdbx_description
1 polymer ?
#
loop_
_entity_poly.entity_id
_entity_poly.type
_entity_poly.pdbx_seq_one_letter_code
_entity_poly.pdbx_strand_id
1 'polypeptide(L)'
;MFALSLAELGFILLLLFWLEPVLACTVLVMLPLAALAIHVAIRKTLRHADHMLITSNRTQAALQEYIQGIAVIRNFGRFGSALQRLNRALDEQHSAMVSIELKPAVWVGLFGLVIEAGFILMVLLGCDLLLNGQMSIQHLIIFTVLAWPLYRKSIDLGFSVLLLRFGHRALSRTEQL
;
A
#
# COMPACT_ATOMS: atom_id res chain seq x y z
N MET A 1 -17.52 9.29 -6.61
CA MET A 1 -16.54 9.69 -5.57
C MET A 1 -15.19 10.05 -6.16
N PHE A 2 -14.51 9.17 -6.92
CA PHE A 2 -13.19 9.46 -7.54
C PHE A 2 -13.13 10.74 -8.40
N ALA A 3 -14.14 11.00 -9.23
CA ALA A 3 -14.18 12.21 -10.06
C ALA A 3 -14.24 13.51 -9.25
N LEU A 4 -14.94 13.48 -8.11
CA LEU A 4 -15.05 14.62 -7.20
C LEU A 4 -13.71 14.86 -6.49
N SER A 5 -13.05 13.78 -6.04
CA SER A 5 -11.71 13.83 -5.43
C SER A 5 -10.66 14.40 -6.39
N LEU A 6 -10.72 14.01 -7.67
CA LEU A 6 -9.83 14.51 -8.72
C LEU A 6 -10.06 16.00 -8.99
N ALA A 7 -11.33 16.43 -9.04
CA ALA A 7 -11.69 17.83 -9.25
C ALA A 7 -11.20 18.72 -8.11
N GLU A 8 -11.37 18.28 -6.86
CA GLU A 8 -10.87 18.99 -5.68
C GLU A 8 -9.33 19.08 -5.66
N LEU A 9 -8.62 18.01 -6.03
CA LEU A 9 -7.16 18.03 -6.15
C LEU A 9 -6.70 19.01 -7.25
N GLY A 10 -7.37 18.99 -8.41
CA GLY A 10 -7.08 19.89 -9.51
C GLY A 10 -7.31 21.36 -9.15
N PHE A 11 -8.40 21.65 -8.44
CA PHE A 11 -8.71 23.00 -7.95
C PHE A 11 -7.65 23.50 -6.96
N ILE A 12 -7.26 22.67 -5.99
CA ILE A 12 -6.22 23.03 -5.00
C ILE A 12 -4.88 23.27 -5.68
N LEU A 13 -4.49 22.44 -6.66
CA LEU A 13 -3.25 22.62 -7.44
C LEU A 13 -3.23 23.94 -8.21
N LEU A 14 -4.35 24.30 -8.85
CA LEU A 14 -4.49 25.57 -9.57
C LEU A 14 -4.34 26.77 -8.63
N LEU A 15 -4.93 26.68 -7.44
CA LEU A 15 -4.87 27.73 -6.41
C LEU A 15 -3.45 27.86 -5.83
N LEU A 16 -2.76 26.75 -5.59
CA LEU A 16 -1.36 26.73 -5.13
C LEU A 16 -0.41 27.37 -6.16
N PHE A 17 -0.61 27.08 -7.46
CA PHE A 17 0.20 27.65 -8.52
C PHE A 17 -0.01 29.16 -8.69
N TRP A 18 -1.22 29.64 -8.41
CA TRP A 18 -1.52 31.07 -8.42
C TRP A 18 -0.91 31.80 -7.21
N LEU A 19 -0.81 31.14 -6.06
CA LEU A 19 -0.23 31.72 -4.86
C LEU A 19 1.29 31.88 -4.97
N GLU A 20 1.99 30.76 -5.15
CA GLU A 20 3.45 30.72 -5.11
C GLU A 20 3.97 29.58 -5.99
N PRO A 21 4.49 29.88 -7.20
CA PRO A 21 4.89 28.87 -8.17
C PRO A 21 6.11 28.05 -7.70
N VAL A 22 6.99 28.64 -6.87
CA VAL A 22 8.18 27.95 -6.35
C VAL A 22 7.78 26.82 -5.40
N LEU A 23 6.91 27.09 -4.44
CA LEU A 23 6.41 26.08 -3.51
C LEU A 23 5.50 25.06 -4.21
N ALA A 24 4.71 25.50 -5.20
CA ALA A 24 3.91 24.59 -6.03
C ALA A 24 4.78 23.60 -6.79
N CYS A 25 5.97 24.02 -7.26
CA CYS A 25 6.91 23.14 -7.93
C CYS A 25 7.47 22.06 -6.98
N THR A 26 7.73 22.38 -5.72
CA THR A 26 8.13 21.39 -4.70
C THR A 26 7.05 20.33 -4.50
N VAL A 27 5.78 20.74 -4.40
CA VAL A 27 4.64 19.82 -4.30
C VAL A 27 4.51 18.97 -5.58
N LEU A 28 4.69 19.58 -6.76
CA LEU A 28 4.66 18.90 -8.05
C LEU A 28 5.79 17.86 -8.18
N VAL A 29 6.96 18.08 -7.59
CA VAL A 29 8.08 17.12 -7.56
C VAL A 29 7.85 16.00 -6.53
N MET A 30 7.21 16.31 -5.40
CA MET A 30 6.88 15.32 -4.38
C MET A 30 5.78 14.34 -4.84
N LEU A 31 4.85 14.79 -5.68
CA LEU A 31 3.77 13.94 -6.22
C LEU A 31 4.26 12.73 -7.05
N PRO A 32 5.15 12.86 -8.05
CA PRO A 32 5.71 11.73 -8.78
C PRO A 32 6.64 10.90 -7.90
N LEU A 33 7.35 11.50 -6.93
CA LEU A 33 8.18 10.76 -5.99
C LEU A 33 7.32 9.83 -5.11
N ALA A 34 6.19 10.34 -4.61
CA ALA A 34 5.19 9.55 -3.91
C ALA A 34 4.60 8.44 -4.79
N ALA A 35 4.26 8.75 -6.05
CA ALA A 35 3.77 7.76 -7.01
C ALA A 35 4.80 6.66 -7.29
N LEU A 36 6.09 7.01 -7.36
CA LEU A 36 7.18 6.05 -7.56
C LEU A 36 7.36 5.16 -6.32
N ALA A 37 7.34 5.75 -5.13
CA ALA A 37 7.40 5.03 -3.86
C ALA A 37 6.25 4.03 -3.74
N ILE A 38 5.02 4.44 -4.09
CA ILE A 38 3.86 3.56 -4.07
C ILE A 38 3.95 2.47 -5.14
N HIS A 39 4.47 2.79 -6.33
CA HIS A 39 4.66 1.80 -7.39
C HIS A 39 5.64 0.70 -6.94
N VAL A 40 6.72 1.08 -6.27
CA VAL A 40 7.71 0.13 -5.71
C VAL A 40 7.09 -0.69 -4.59
N ALA A 41 6.35 -0.06 -3.68
CA ALA A 41 5.64 -0.74 -2.59
C ALA A 41 4.63 -1.77 -3.14
N ILE A 42 3.85 -1.38 -4.14
CA ILE A 42 2.90 -2.25 -4.85
C ILE A 42 3.66 -3.40 -5.51
N ARG A 43 4.69 -3.15 -6.33
CA ARG A 43 5.43 -4.21 -7.03
C ARG A 43 6.00 -5.26 -6.08
N LYS A 44 6.58 -4.83 -4.96
CA LYS A 44 7.15 -5.75 -3.97
C LYS A 44 6.07 -6.53 -3.23
N THR A 45 4.97 -5.89 -2.87
CA THR A 45 3.83 -6.55 -2.23
C THR A 45 3.20 -7.60 -3.15
N LEU A 46 3.03 -7.25 -4.43
CA LEU A 46 2.41 -8.12 -5.44
C LEU A 46 3.22 -9.39 -5.73
N ARG A 47 4.55 -9.33 -5.67
CA ARG A 47 5.43 -10.50 -5.88
C ARG A 47 5.36 -11.52 -4.72
N HIS A 48 4.98 -11.07 -3.53
CA HIS A 48 4.84 -11.94 -2.35
C HIS A 48 3.43 -12.52 -2.24
N ALA A 49 2.41 -11.82 -2.74
CA ALA A 49 1.05 -12.34 -2.83
C ALA A 49 1.01 -13.65 -3.66
N ASP A 50 1.76 -13.75 -4.75
CA ASP A 50 1.81 -14.97 -5.58
C ASP A 50 2.36 -16.18 -4.81
N HIS A 51 3.32 -15.95 -3.89
CA HIS A 51 3.85 -17.00 -3.02
C HIS A 51 2.81 -17.52 -2.01
N MET A 52 1.99 -16.63 -1.43
CA MET A 52 0.88 -17.04 -0.54
C MET A 52 -0.05 -18.04 -1.19
N LEU A 53 -0.35 -17.78 -2.46
CA LEU A 53 -1.42 -18.42 -3.19
C LEU A 53 -1.00 -19.85 -3.57
N ILE A 54 0.28 -20.05 -3.84
CA ILE A 54 0.88 -21.38 -4.03
C ILE A 54 0.82 -22.18 -2.72
N THR A 55 1.11 -21.57 -1.56
CA THR A 55 1.09 -22.25 -0.25
C THR A 55 -0.34 -22.56 0.20
N SER A 56 -1.31 -21.69 -0.09
CA SER A 56 -2.73 -21.91 0.22
C SER A 56 -3.33 -23.08 -0.56
N ASN A 57 -3.05 -23.18 -1.86
CA ASN A 57 -3.53 -24.29 -2.68
C ASN A 57 -2.92 -25.63 -2.24
N ARG A 58 -1.64 -25.66 -1.86
CA ARG A 58 -1.00 -26.87 -1.30
C ARG A 58 -1.65 -27.32 0.00
N THR A 59 -2.06 -26.38 0.85
CA THR A 59 -2.70 -26.70 2.12
C THR A 59 -4.11 -27.25 1.93
N GLN A 60 -4.90 -26.66 1.01
CA GLN A 60 -6.20 -27.22 0.63
C GLN A 60 -6.09 -28.62 0.03
N ALA A 61 -5.11 -28.85 -0.86
CA ALA A 61 -4.87 -30.17 -1.43
C ALA A 61 -4.50 -31.22 -0.36
N ALA A 62 -3.56 -30.88 0.55
CA ALA A 62 -3.17 -31.76 1.65
C ALA A 62 -4.32 -32.06 2.63
N LEU A 63 -5.18 -31.07 2.88
CA LEU A 63 -6.35 -31.21 3.74
C LEU A 63 -7.42 -32.10 3.09
N GLN A 64 -7.64 -31.95 1.78
CA GLN A 64 -8.54 -32.80 1.01
C GLN A 64 -8.04 -34.25 0.92
N GLU A 65 -6.74 -34.45 0.71
CA GLU A 65 -6.09 -35.76 0.70
C GLU A 65 -6.17 -36.45 2.08
N TYR A 66 -6.02 -35.68 3.17
CA TYR A 66 -6.22 -36.20 4.53
C TYR A 66 -7.67 -36.61 4.79
N ILE A 67 -8.66 -35.76 4.45
CA ILE A 67 -10.08 -36.06 4.65
C ILE A 67 -10.51 -37.28 3.84
N GLN A 68 -10.11 -37.37 2.56
CA GLN A 68 -10.44 -38.51 1.70
C GLN A 68 -9.70 -39.79 2.12
N GLY A 69 -8.48 -39.67 2.65
CA GLY A 69 -7.66 -40.80 3.11
C GLY A 69 -7.88 -41.21 4.57
N ILE A 70 -8.69 -40.49 5.36
CA ILE A 70 -8.72 -40.63 6.82
C ILE A 70 -9.19 -42.02 7.28
N ALA A 71 -10.11 -42.64 6.54
CA ALA A 71 -10.58 -44.00 6.80
C ALA A 71 -9.46 -45.05 6.60
N VAL A 72 -8.63 -44.84 5.58
CA VAL A 72 -7.47 -45.71 5.27
C VAL A 72 -6.37 -45.49 6.32
N ILE A 73 -6.05 -44.24 6.63
CA ILE A 73 -5.01 -43.88 7.62
C ILE A 73 -5.36 -44.43 9.02
N ARG A 74 -6.65 -44.41 9.39
CA ARG A 74 -7.17 -44.95 10.65
C ARG A 74 -7.02 -46.45 10.77
N ASN A 75 -7.25 -47.18 9.69
CA ASN A 75 -7.10 -48.65 9.68
C ASN A 75 -5.64 -49.12 9.71
N PHE A 76 -4.68 -48.34 9.19
CA PHE A 76 -3.26 -48.71 9.19
C PHE A 76 -2.46 -48.19 10.39
N GLY A 77 -3.10 -47.50 11.36
CA GLY A 77 -2.41 -46.97 12.55
C GLY A 77 -1.40 -45.84 12.26
N ARG A 78 -1.41 -45.25 11.05
CA ARG A 78 -0.43 -44.24 10.60
C ARG A 78 -0.82 -42.79 10.92
N PHE A 79 -1.78 -42.59 11.84
CA PHE A 79 -2.36 -41.31 12.23
C PHE A 79 -1.31 -40.22 12.50
N GLY A 80 -0.24 -40.55 13.24
CA GLY A 80 0.80 -39.58 13.58
C GLY A 80 1.51 -39.01 12.35
N SER A 81 1.85 -39.86 11.37
CA SER A 81 2.59 -39.45 10.17
C SER A 81 1.77 -38.60 9.19
N ALA A 82 0.47 -38.89 9.05
CA ALA A 82 -0.42 -38.12 8.18
C ALA A 82 -0.80 -36.78 8.83
N LEU A 83 -1.07 -36.77 10.13
CA LEU A 83 -1.35 -35.56 10.90
C LEU A 83 -0.14 -34.62 10.94
N GLN A 84 1.09 -35.17 11.07
CA GLN A 84 2.32 -34.38 11.04
C GLN A 84 2.57 -33.75 9.66
N ARG A 85 2.16 -34.42 8.57
CA ARG A 85 2.21 -33.88 7.21
C ARG A 85 1.24 -32.71 7.03
N LEU A 86 0.02 -32.84 7.57
CA LEU A 86 -0.98 -31.77 7.57
C LEU A 86 -0.54 -30.58 8.41
N ASN A 87 -0.05 -30.81 9.64
CA ASN A 87 0.46 -29.75 10.51
C ASN A 87 1.62 -28.99 9.86
N ARG A 88 2.55 -29.69 9.19
CA ARG A 88 3.66 -29.03 8.49
C ARG A 88 3.17 -28.14 7.33
N ALA A 89 2.14 -28.56 6.60
CA ALA A 89 1.53 -27.74 5.57
C ALA A 89 0.80 -26.50 6.15
N LEU A 90 0.11 -26.66 7.29
CA LEU A 90 -0.52 -25.56 8.01
C LEU A 90 0.49 -24.57 8.59
N ASP A 91 1.61 -25.04 9.15
CA ASP A 91 2.69 -24.18 9.66
C ASP A 91 3.38 -23.41 8.53
N GLU A 92 3.61 -24.04 7.37
CA GLU A 92 4.10 -23.36 6.17
C GLU A 92 3.10 -22.31 5.66
N GLN A 93 1.79 -22.59 5.72
CA GLN A 93 0.76 -21.61 5.37
C GLN A 93 0.72 -20.44 6.36
N HIS A 94 0.75 -20.71 7.66
CA HIS A 94 0.70 -19.69 8.70
C HIS A 94 1.94 -18.79 8.65
N SER A 95 3.14 -19.36 8.53
CA SER A 95 4.38 -18.58 8.37
C SER A 95 4.38 -17.76 7.07
N ALA A 96 3.83 -18.30 5.97
CA ALA A 96 3.63 -17.53 4.75
C ALA A 96 2.64 -16.38 4.97
N MET A 97 1.53 -16.58 5.67
CA MET A 97 0.56 -15.52 6.00
C MET A 97 1.17 -14.40 6.85
N VAL A 98 1.88 -14.75 7.93
CA VAL A 98 2.57 -13.79 8.80
C VAL A 98 3.59 -12.96 8.02
N SER A 99 4.34 -13.61 7.11
CA SER A 99 5.31 -12.92 6.27
C SER A 99 4.68 -11.93 5.28
N ILE A 100 3.41 -12.13 4.94
CA ILE A 100 2.64 -11.33 4.00
C ILE A 100 1.87 -10.22 4.69
N GLU A 101 1.58 -10.35 5.97
CA GLU A 101 0.99 -9.26 6.74
C GLU A 101 2.06 -8.24 7.16
N LEU A 102 3.20 -8.71 7.65
CA LEU A 102 4.25 -7.85 8.21
C LEU A 102 5.02 -7.05 7.14
N LYS A 103 5.32 -7.65 5.98
CA LYS A 103 6.18 -7.00 4.98
C LYS A 103 5.51 -5.82 4.27
N PRO A 104 4.25 -5.91 3.80
CA PRO A 104 3.56 -4.79 3.15
C PRO A 104 3.31 -3.62 4.11
N ALA A 105 3.05 -3.91 5.39
CA ALA A 105 2.85 -2.88 6.41
C ALA A 105 4.07 -1.94 6.51
N VAL A 106 5.29 -2.48 6.47
CA VAL A 106 6.52 -1.68 6.47
C VAL A 106 6.63 -0.79 5.22
N TRP A 107 6.27 -1.29 4.05
CA TRP A 107 6.33 -0.50 2.80
C TRP A 107 5.28 0.60 2.74
N VAL A 108 4.08 0.33 3.25
CA VAL A 108 3.00 1.32 3.38
C VAL A 108 3.38 2.40 4.39
N GLY A 109 3.95 2.01 5.53
CA GLY A 109 4.48 2.95 6.51
C GLY A 109 5.60 3.84 5.94
N LEU A 110 6.52 3.25 5.17
CA LEU A 110 7.59 4.00 4.50
C LEU A 110 7.04 5.01 3.49
N PHE A 111 5.98 4.67 2.75
CA PHE A 111 5.29 5.60 1.85
C PHE A 111 4.68 6.79 2.61
N GLY A 112 4.00 6.54 3.74
CA GLY A 112 3.48 7.60 4.61
C GLY A 112 4.60 8.53 5.10
N LEU A 113 5.72 7.95 5.53
CA LEU A 113 6.90 8.69 5.99
C LEU A 113 7.49 9.58 4.88
N VAL A 114 7.60 9.08 3.65
CA VAL A 114 8.08 9.88 2.51
C VAL A 114 7.16 11.07 2.22
N ILE A 115 5.85 10.87 2.26
CA ILE A 115 4.86 11.95 2.09
C ILE A 115 5.04 13.01 3.18
N GLU A 116 5.12 12.57 4.44
CA GLU A 116 5.22 13.45 5.60
C GLU A 116 6.55 14.22 5.63
N ALA A 117 7.65 13.54 5.27
CA ALA A 117 8.94 14.19 5.06
C ALA A 117 8.89 15.23 3.93
N GLY A 118 8.15 14.97 2.85
CA GLY A 118 7.94 15.92 1.77
C GLY A 118 7.20 17.18 2.22
N PHE A 119 6.18 17.03 3.06
CA PHE A 119 5.49 18.17 3.67
C PHE A 119 6.41 19.00 4.58
N ILE A 120 7.22 18.35 5.41
CA ILE A 120 8.20 19.04 6.27
C ILE A 120 9.22 19.82 5.43
N LEU A 121 9.74 19.21 4.35
CA LEU A 121 10.68 19.85 3.45
C LEU A 121 10.07 21.08 2.76
N MET A 122 8.80 20.98 2.36
CA MET A 122 8.05 22.09 1.77
C MET A 122 7.91 23.27 2.74
N VAL A 123 7.56 22.99 4.01
CA VAL A 123 7.46 24.04 5.04
C VAL A 123 8.82 24.69 5.31
N LEU A 124 9.91 23.91 5.35
CA LEU A 124 11.27 24.43 5.50
C LEU A 124 11.67 25.37 4.35
N LEU A 125 11.40 24.97 3.10
CA LEU A 125 11.64 25.83 1.94
C LEU A 125 10.79 27.11 1.98
N GLY A 126 9.54 27.01 2.43
CA GLY A 126 8.67 28.17 2.62
C GLY A 126 9.18 29.14 3.68
N CYS A 127 9.78 28.62 4.76
CA CYS A 127 10.48 29.45 5.75
C CYS A 127 11.72 30.13 5.16
N ASP A 128 12.52 29.45 4.34
CA ASP A 128 13.70 30.04 3.70
C ASP A 128 13.31 31.19 2.73
N LEU A 129 12.25 31.00 1.94
CA LEU A 129 11.67 32.03 1.07
C LEU A 129 11.14 33.25 1.85
N LEU A 130 10.55 33.00 3.02
CA LEU A 130 10.10 34.05 3.94
C LEU A 130 11.29 34.85 4.49
N LEU A 131 12.37 34.18 4.90
CA LEU A 131 13.58 34.82 5.43
C LEU A 131 14.31 35.64 4.36
N ASN A 132 14.29 35.18 3.12
CA ASN A 132 14.84 35.91 1.96
C ASN A 132 13.96 37.10 1.52
N GLY A 133 12.82 37.34 2.18
CA GLY A 133 11.90 38.43 1.86
C GLY A 133 11.17 38.27 0.53
N GLN A 134 11.23 37.08 -0.08
CA GLN A 134 10.57 36.78 -1.36
C GLN A 134 9.08 36.45 -1.16
N MET A 135 8.68 36.10 0.07
CA MET A 135 7.31 35.76 0.44
C MET A 135 6.85 36.51 1.68
N SER A 136 5.55 36.82 1.74
CA SER A 136 4.90 37.28 2.98
C SER A 136 4.44 36.09 3.82
N ILE A 137 4.49 36.24 5.15
CA ILE A 137 4.05 35.21 6.11
C ILE A 137 2.60 34.76 5.88
N GLN A 138 1.76 35.66 5.37
CA GLN A 138 0.36 35.38 5.03
C GLN A 138 0.26 34.33 3.92
N HIS A 139 1.11 34.44 2.88
CA HIS A 139 1.14 33.47 1.78
C HIS A 139 1.61 32.10 2.28
N LEU A 140 2.57 32.06 3.20
CA LEU A 140 3.08 30.80 3.76
C LEU A 140 2.00 30.06 4.56
N ILE A 141 1.23 30.78 5.37
CA ILE A 141 0.15 30.20 6.17
C ILE A 141 -0.94 29.66 5.26
N ILE A 142 -1.41 30.46 4.29
CA ILE A 142 -2.46 30.05 3.34
C ILE A 142 -1.99 28.83 2.53
N PHE A 143 -0.76 28.87 2.01
CA PHE A 143 -0.19 27.78 1.24
C PHE A 143 -0.11 26.49 2.06
N THR A 144 0.37 26.56 3.31
CA THR A 144 0.49 25.39 4.20
C THR A 144 -0.86 24.76 4.51
N VAL A 145 -1.87 25.60 4.80
CA VAL A 145 -3.24 25.14 5.09
C VAL A 145 -3.88 24.47 3.85
N LEU A 146 -3.62 24.99 2.66
CA LEU A 146 -4.12 24.42 1.41
C LEU A 146 -3.36 23.16 0.96
N ALA A 147 -2.06 23.10 1.23
CA ALA A 147 -1.22 21.97 0.88
C ALA A 147 -1.52 20.74 1.77
N TRP A 148 -1.85 20.93 3.05
CA TRP A 148 -2.11 19.84 3.98
C TRP A 148 -3.17 18.82 3.50
N PRO A 149 -4.38 19.23 3.06
CA PRO A 149 -5.36 18.33 2.45
C PRO A 149 -4.85 17.59 1.22
N LEU A 150 -3.98 18.21 0.41
CA LEU A 150 -3.42 17.61 -0.79
C LEU A 150 -2.49 16.43 -0.42
N TYR A 151 -1.61 16.63 0.56
CA TYR A 151 -0.74 15.58 1.08
C TYR A 151 -1.54 14.42 1.70
N ARG A 152 -2.55 14.75 2.51
CA ARG A 152 -3.41 13.74 3.14
C ARG A 152 -4.20 12.92 2.11
N LYS A 153 -4.81 13.58 1.12
CA LYS A 153 -5.54 12.91 0.04
C LYS A 153 -4.64 12.03 -0.82
N SER A 154 -3.38 12.43 -1.02
CA SER A 154 -2.42 11.61 -1.76
C SER A 154 -2.16 10.27 -1.07
N ILE A 155 -2.15 10.24 0.26
CA ILE A 155 -2.06 9.01 1.04
C ILE A 155 -3.30 8.13 0.83
N ASP A 156 -4.50 8.71 1.00
CA ASP A 156 -5.77 7.98 0.89
C ASP A 156 -5.98 7.39 -0.52
N LEU A 157 -5.60 8.15 -1.56
CA LEU A 157 -5.61 7.67 -2.95
C LEU A 157 -4.65 6.49 -3.13
N GLY A 158 -3.48 6.57 -2.52
CA GLY A 158 -2.50 5.51 -2.54
C GLY A 158 -3.02 4.18 -1.98
N PHE A 159 -3.64 4.24 -0.80
CA PHE A 159 -4.33 3.10 -0.19
C PHE A 159 -5.48 2.57 -1.05
N SER A 160 -6.27 3.47 -1.64
CA SER A 160 -7.40 3.10 -2.49
C SER A 160 -6.95 2.35 -3.75
N VAL A 161 -5.85 2.78 -4.39
CA VAL A 161 -5.26 2.09 -5.54
C VAL A 161 -4.69 0.73 -5.13
N LEU A 162 -4.04 0.64 -3.97
CA LEU A 162 -3.58 -0.63 -3.40
C LEU A 162 -4.75 -1.60 -3.25
N LEU A 163 -5.83 -1.20 -2.57
CA LEU A 163 -7.03 -2.01 -2.37
C LEU A 163 -7.69 -2.43 -3.69
N LEU A 164 -7.81 -1.52 -4.66
CA LEU A 164 -8.31 -1.84 -6.00
C LEU A 164 -7.47 -2.90 -6.71
N ARG A 165 -6.15 -2.82 -6.63
CA ARG A 165 -5.25 -3.83 -7.22
C ARG A 165 -5.35 -5.18 -6.52
N PHE A 166 -5.53 -5.18 -5.20
CA PHE A 166 -5.82 -6.41 -4.45
C PHE A 166 -7.16 -7.03 -4.87
N GLY A 167 -8.22 -6.22 -4.93
CA GLY A 167 -9.56 -6.67 -5.31
C GLY A 167 -9.64 -7.20 -6.75
N HIS A 168 -9.01 -6.49 -7.69
CA HIS A 168 -9.00 -6.93 -9.09
C HIS A 168 -8.29 -8.28 -9.29
N ARG A 169 -7.23 -8.54 -8.51
CA ARG A 169 -6.58 -9.85 -8.50
C ARG A 169 -7.43 -10.95 -7.87
N ALA A 170 -8.22 -10.65 -6.85
CA ALA A 170 -9.17 -11.62 -6.30
C ALA A 170 -10.26 -12.00 -7.33
N LEU A 171 -10.77 -11.01 -8.09
CA LEU A 171 -11.78 -11.22 -9.13
C LEU A 171 -11.27 -11.98 -10.35
N SER A 172 -10.04 -11.71 -10.82
CA SER A 172 -9.44 -12.45 -11.95
C SER A 172 -9.28 -13.95 -11.70
N ARG A 173 -9.50 -14.41 -10.45
CA ARG A 173 -9.44 -15.82 -10.07
C ARG A 173 -10.78 -16.52 -10.16
N THR A 174 -11.89 -15.81 -10.01
CA THR A 174 -13.22 -16.39 -10.20
C THR A 174 -13.56 -16.57 -11.68
N GLU A 175 -12.89 -15.83 -12.59
CA GLU A 175 -13.02 -16.02 -14.03
C GLU A 175 -12.19 -17.18 -14.59
N GLN A 176 -11.24 -17.73 -13.83
CA GLN A 176 -10.39 -18.86 -14.24
C GLN A 176 -10.84 -20.21 -13.67
N LEU A 177 -11.92 -20.23 -12.88
CA LEU A 177 -12.59 -21.42 -12.34
C LEU A 177 -13.87 -21.67 -13.15
#